data_AF-E3UHI5-F1
#
_entry.id   AF-E3UHI5-F1
#
_cell.length_a   1.000
_cell.length_b   1.000
_cell.length_c   1.000
_cell.angle_alpha   90.00
_cell.angle_beta   90.00
_cell.angle_gamma   90.00
#
_symmetry.space_group_name_H-M   'P 1'
#
loop_
_entity.id
_entity.type
_entity.pdbx_description
1 polymer ?
#
loop_
_entity_poly.entity_id
_entity_poly.type
_entity_poly.pdbx_seq_one_letter_code
_entity_poly.pdbx_strand_id
1 'polypeptide(L)'
;LAVPASRNQSTCDTVDQGYQCFSETSHLWGQYAPFFSLANESVISPEVPAGCRVTFAQVLSRHGARYPTDSKGKKYSALIEEIQQNATTFDGKYAFLKTYNYSLGADDLTPFGEQELVNSGIKFYQRYESLTRNIIPFIRSSGSSRVIASGKKFIEGFQSTKLKDPRAQPGQSSPKIDVVISEASSSNNTLDPGTCTVFEDSELADTVEANFTATFVPSIRQRLENDLSGVSLTDTEVTYLMDMCSFDTISTNTVDTKLSPFCDLFTHEEWINYDYLQSLKKYYGHGAGNPLGPTQGVGYANELIARLTHSPVHDDTSSNHTLDSNPTTFPLNSTLYADFSHDNGIISILFALGLYNGTKPLSTTTVENITQTDGFSSAWTVPFASRLYVEMMQCQAEQEPLVRVLVNDRVVPLHGCPADALGRCTRDSFVKGLSFARSGGDWAECAA
;
A
#
# COMPACT_ATOMS: atom_id res chain seq x y z
N LEU A 1 35.02 -31.77 -17.90
CA LEU A 1 34.27 -31.68 -16.62
C LEU A 1 33.23 -30.59 -16.79
N ALA A 2 32.00 -30.97 -17.12
CA ALA A 2 30.90 -30.03 -17.29
C ALA A 2 30.40 -29.61 -15.91
N VAL A 3 30.36 -28.30 -15.67
CA VAL A 3 29.74 -27.71 -14.49
C VAL A 3 28.24 -28.02 -14.55
N PRO A 4 27.61 -28.58 -13.51
CA PRO A 4 26.18 -28.83 -13.54
C PRO A 4 25.46 -27.49 -13.53
N ALA A 5 24.52 -27.30 -14.46
CA ALA A 5 23.58 -26.21 -14.44
C ALA A 5 22.84 -26.21 -13.09
N SER A 6 22.99 -25.12 -12.34
CA SER A 6 22.17 -24.88 -11.16
C SER A 6 20.70 -24.92 -11.60
N ARG A 7 19.92 -25.84 -11.04
CA ARG A 7 18.46 -25.77 -11.12
C ARG A 7 18.05 -24.40 -10.58
N ASN A 8 17.51 -23.53 -11.44
CA ASN A 8 16.80 -22.33 -11.01
C ASN A 8 15.68 -22.78 -10.06
N GLN A 9 15.88 -22.61 -8.75
CA GLN A 9 14.75 -22.46 -7.85
C GLN A 9 14.07 -21.18 -8.31
N SER A 10 12.90 -21.31 -8.94
CA SER A 10 12.06 -20.16 -9.26
C SER A 10 11.77 -19.44 -7.96
N THR A 11 12.25 -18.22 -7.81
CA THR A 11 11.95 -17.36 -6.65
C THR A 11 10.44 -17.14 -6.61
N CYS A 12 9.85 -17.20 -5.41
CA CYS A 12 8.42 -16.96 -5.25
C CYS A 12 8.09 -15.47 -5.07
N ASP A 13 9.09 -14.58 -4.90
CA ASP A 13 8.98 -13.17 -5.26
C ASP A 13 9.42 -12.92 -6.70
N THR A 14 8.58 -12.24 -7.49
CA THR A 14 8.87 -11.91 -8.89
C THR A 14 8.40 -10.52 -9.26
N VAL A 15 8.97 -9.96 -10.33
CA VAL A 15 8.54 -8.65 -10.87
C VAL A 15 7.05 -8.61 -11.13
N ASP A 16 6.49 -9.65 -11.78
CA ASP A 16 5.11 -9.66 -12.23
C ASP A 16 4.12 -10.09 -11.16
N GLN A 17 4.41 -11.15 -10.40
CA GLN A 17 3.45 -11.70 -9.44
C GLN A 17 3.64 -11.15 -8.01
N GLY A 18 4.76 -10.47 -7.72
CA GLY A 18 5.13 -10.13 -6.35
C GLY A 18 5.42 -11.38 -5.52
N TYR A 19 5.20 -11.27 -4.21
CA TYR A 19 5.52 -12.30 -3.22
C TYR A 19 4.42 -13.36 -3.12
N GLN A 20 4.73 -14.56 -3.60
CA GLN A 20 3.85 -15.73 -3.62
C GLN A 20 4.31 -16.84 -2.67
N CYS A 21 5.36 -16.59 -1.87
CA CYS A 21 5.83 -17.54 -0.87
C CYS A 21 4.86 -17.57 0.32
N PHE A 22 4.58 -18.77 0.84
CA PHE A 22 3.80 -18.96 2.06
C PHE A 22 2.45 -18.20 2.04
N SER A 23 1.79 -18.15 0.89
CA SER A 23 0.62 -17.27 0.65
C SER A 23 -0.54 -17.55 1.61
N GLU A 24 -0.66 -18.77 2.14
CA GLU A 24 -1.62 -19.11 3.18
C GLU A 24 -1.42 -18.34 4.51
N THR A 25 -0.26 -17.69 4.70
CA THR A 25 0.05 -16.87 5.87
C THR A 25 0.45 -15.44 5.46
N SER A 26 1.36 -15.30 4.49
CA SER A 26 1.95 -14.01 4.12
C SER A 26 0.93 -13.02 3.51
N HIS A 27 -0.12 -13.53 2.87
CA HIS A 27 -1.20 -12.70 2.31
C HIS A 27 -2.24 -12.28 3.37
N LEU A 28 -2.10 -12.73 4.61
CA LEU A 28 -2.98 -12.43 5.75
C LEU A 28 -2.33 -11.51 6.80
N TRP A 29 -1.37 -10.69 6.37
CA TRP A 29 -0.67 -9.73 7.24
C TRP A 29 -1.17 -8.28 7.07
N GLY A 30 -2.31 -8.07 6.40
CA GLY A 30 -2.83 -6.73 6.13
C GLY A 30 -1.80 -5.81 5.47
N GLN A 31 -1.61 -4.61 6.04
CA GLN A 31 -0.61 -3.66 5.54
C GLN A 31 0.85 -4.11 5.74
N TYR A 32 1.11 -5.20 6.44
CA TYR A 32 2.45 -5.78 6.59
C TYR A 32 2.70 -6.95 5.63
N ALA A 33 1.71 -7.31 4.80
CA ALA A 33 1.95 -8.23 3.69
C ALA A 33 2.90 -7.58 2.67
N PRO A 34 3.91 -8.29 2.16
CA PRO A 34 4.57 -7.92 0.91
C PRO A 34 3.57 -7.77 -0.23
N PHE A 35 3.90 -7.00 -1.27
CA PHE A 35 3.01 -6.93 -2.43
C PHE A 35 2.85 -8.30 -3.08
N PHE A 36 1.60 -8.66 -3.38
CA PHE A 36 1.24 -9.78 -4.26
C PHE A 36 0.25 -9.30 -5.31
N SER A 37 0.41 -9.77 -6.54
CA SER A 37 -0.45 -9.38 -7.66
C SER A 37 -1.85 -9.97 -7.51
N LEU A 38 -2.85 -9.11 -7.64
CA LEU A 38 -4.26 -9.49 -7.71
C LEU A 38 -4.74 -9.65 -9.17
N ALA A 39 -3.83 -9.73 -10.14
CA ALA A 39 -4.19 -9.85 -11.55
C ALA A 39 -5.07 -11.09 -11.83
N ASN A 40 -4.78 -12.21 -11.17
CA ASN A 40 -5.55 -13.45 -11.31
C ASN A 40 -6.89 -13.43 -10.54
N GLU A 41 -7.03 -12.55 -9.54
CA GLU A 41 -8.27 -12.30 -8.80
C GLU A 41 -9.17 -11.26 -9.50
N SER A 42 -8.67 -10.63 -10.56
CA SER A 42 -9.39 -9.61 -11.31
C SER A 42 -10.41 -10.24 -12.25
N VAL A 43 -11.70 -10.01 -11.99
CA VAL A 43 -12.81 -10.45 -12.88
C VAL A 43 -12.66 -9.84 -14.28
N ILE A 44 -12.14 -8.61 -14.36
CA ILE A 44 -11.87 -7.90 -15.61
C ILE A 44 -10.38 -8.00 -15.91
N SER A 45 -10.01 -8.36 -17.15
CA SER A 45 -8.60 -8.46 -17.55
C SER A 45 -7.85 -7.12 -17.33
N PRO A 46 -6.69 -7.14 -16.66
CA PRO A 46 -5.83 -5.96 -16.51
C PRO A 46 -5.17 -5.48 -17.81
N GLU A 47 -5.21 -6.27 -18.88
CA GLU A 47 -4.59 -5.91 -20.16
C GLU A 47 -5.22 -4.66 -20.78
N VAL A 48 -4.45 -3.95 -21.62
CA VAL A 48 -5.01 -2.85 -22.42
C VAL A 48 -5.94 -3.45 -23.47
N PRO A 49 -7.23 -3.02 -23.55
CA PRO A 49 -8.16 -3.63 -24.49
C PRO A 49 -7.74 -3.42 -25.96
N ALA A 50 -8.07 -4.38 -26.82
CA ALA A 50 -7.79 -4.28 -28.25
C ALA A 50 -8.40 -3.00 -28.86
N GLY A 51 -7.61 -2.31 -29.68
CA GLY A 51 -8.03 -1.03 -30.28
C GLY A 51 -7.97 0.17 -29.34
N CYS A 52 -7.46 0.01 -28.12
CA CYS A 52 -7.17 1.10 -27.19
C CYS A 52 -5.66 1.39 -27.10
N ARG A 53 -5.33 2.65 -26.83
CA ARG A 53 -3.95 3.12 -26.56
C ARG A 53 -3.97 3.98 -25.31
N VAL A 54 -3.10 3.66 -24.35
CA VAL A 54 -2.90 4.49 -23.15
C VAL A 54 -2.31 5.85 -23.56
N THR A 55 -2.88 6.93 -23.03
CA THR A 55 -2.49 8.32 -23.29
C THR A 55 -2.09 9.07 -22.02
N PHE A 56 -2.25 8.46 -20.84
CA PHE A 56 -1.82 8.96 -19.55
C PHE A 56 -1.68 7.77 -18.59
N ALA A 57 -0.66 7.80 -17.73
CA ALA A 57 -0.56 6.87 -16.61
C ALA A 57 0.01 7.56 -15.37
N GLN A 58 -0.70 7.44 -14.26
CA GLN A 58 -0.24 7.86 -12.93
C GLN A 58 -0.10 6.64 -12.04
N VAL A 59 1.06 6.51 -11.39
CA VAL A 59 1.25 5.56 -10.29
C VAL A 59 1.27 6.29 -8.95
N LEU A 60 0.47 5.81 -8.00
CA LEU A 60 0.61 6.11 -6.58
C LEU A 60 1.13 4.86 -5.88
N SER A 61 2.32 4.95 -5.30
CA SER A 61 3.03 3.82 -4.70
C SER A 61 3.24 4.04 -3.20
N ARG A 62 3.06 2.99 -2.40
CA ARG A 62 3.58 2.97 -1.03
C ARG A 62 5.09 2.72 -1.06
N HIS A 63 5.75 3.07 0.04
CA HIS A 63 7.09 2.56 0.33
C HIS A 63 7.13 1.02 0.41
N GLY A 64 8.34 0.45 0.27
CA GLY A 64 8.56 -1.00 0.37
C GLY A 64 8.52 -1.54 1.79
N ALA A 65 8.73 -2.85 1.91
CA ALA A 65 8.93 -3.54 3.17
C ALA A 65 10.01 -2.87 4.03
N ARG A 66 9.66 -2.59 5.29
CA ARG A 66 10.49 -1.85 6.24
C ARG A 66 10.65 -2.61 7.54
N TYR A 67 11.64 -2.19 8.33
CA TYR A 67 11.70 -2.55 9.74
C TYR A 67 10.52 -1.95 10.54
N PRO A 68 10.23 -2.44 11.75
CA PRO A 68 9.33 -1.76 12.68
C PRO A 68 9.72 -0.29 12.88
N THR A 69 8.77 0.58 13.23
CA THR A 69 9.16 1.93 13.68
C THR A 69 9.97 1.85 14.97
N ASP A 70 10.84 2.81 15.28
CA ASP A 70 11.64 2.79 16.52
C ASP A 70 10.77 2.54 17.78
N SER A 71 9.60 3.18 17.84
CA SER A 71 8.64 2.99 18.94
C SER A 71 8.12 1.55 19.05
N LYS A 72 7.75 0.92 17.93
CA LYS A 72 7.30 -0.47 17.92
C LYS A 72 8.44 -1.45 18.16
N GLY A 73 9.62 -1.20 17.58
CA GLY A 73 10.80 -2.03 17.77
C GLY A 73 11.24 -2.12 19.23
N LYS A 74 11.20 -0.99 19.97
CA LYS A 74 11.44 -0.98 21.42
C LYS A 74 10.45 -1.86 22.19
N LYS A 75 9.16 -1.79 21.85
CA LYS A 75 8.11 -2.61 22.48
C LYS A 75 8.30 -4.10 22.17
N TYR A 76 8.62 -4.44 20.93
CA TYR A 76 8.88 -5.84 20.52
C TYR A 76 10.12 -6.42 21.20
N SER A 77 11.22 -5.66 21.21
CA SER A 77 12.47 -6.08 21.88
C SER A 77 12.24 -6.31 23.38
N ALA A 78 11.58 -5.37 24.07
CA ALA A 78 11.30 -5.48 25.49
C ALA A 78 10.42 -6.71 25.82
N LEU A 79 9.37 -6.95 25.02
CA LEU A 79 8.49 -8.10 25.18
C LEU A 79 9.25 -9.43 25.03
N ILE A 80 10.12 -9.54 24.02
CA ILE A 80 10.91 -10.75 23.80
C ILE A 80 11.89 -10.99 24.96
N GLU A 81 12.54 -9.94 25.46
CA GLU A 81 13.41 -10.03 26.64
C GLU A 81 12.64 -10.45 27.89
N GLU A 82 11.44 -9.91 28.10
CA GLU A 82 10.58 -10.29 29.23
C GLU A 82 10.15 -11.76 29.16
N ILE A 83 9.74 -12.24 27.97
CA ILE A 83 9.44 -13.65 27.74
C ILE A 83 10.65 -14.53 28.05
N GLN A 84 11.85 -14.12 27.61
CA GLN A 84 13.10 -14.84 27.86
C GLN A 84 13.50 -14.91 29.34
N GLN A 85 13.17 -13.87 30.11
CA GLN A 85 13.44 -13.81 31.55
C GLN A 85 12.45 -14.65 32.37
N ASN A 86 11.18 -14.61 31.99
CA ASN A 86 10.10 -15.13 32.83
C ASN A 86 9.70 -16.57 32.50
N ALA A 87 9.78 -16.99 31.23
CA ALA A 87 9.39 -18.34 30.85
C ALA A 87 10.37 -19.39 31.42
N THR A 88 9.80 -20.43 32.00
CA THR A 88 10.55 -21.56 32.56
C THR A 88 10.75 -22.70 31.55
N THR A 89 9.92 -22.75 30.50
CA THR A 89 9.92 -23.79 29.46
C THR A 89 9.87 -23.16 28.07
N PHE A 90 10.67 -23.72 27.14
CA PHE A 90 10.71 -23.32 25.73
C PHE A 90 10.80 -24.59 24.88
N ASP A 91 9.68 -25.30 24.77
CA ASP A 91 9.61 -26.59 24.09
C ASP A 91 8.82 -26.49 22.77
N GLY A 92 9.00 -27.47 21.89
CA GLY A 92 8.27 -27.54 20.62
C GLY A 92 8.45 -26.29 19.75
N LYS A 93 7.34 -25.72 19.29
CA LYS A 93 7.34 -24.51 18.42
C LYS A 93 7.83 -23.23 19.10
N TYR A 94 7.97 -23.24 20.43
CA TYR A 94 8.49 -22.10 21.21
C TYR A 94 10.00 -22.17 21.45
N ALA A 95 10.66 -23.28 21.10
CA ALA A 95 12.07 -23.51 21.41
C ALA A 95 13.01 -22.42 20.87
N PHE A 96 12.65 -21.80 19.74
CA PHE A 96 13.45 -20.73 19.15
C PHE A 96 13.50 -19.47 20.04
N LEU A 97 12.45 -19.17 20.80
CA LEU A 97 12.36 -17.96 21.63
C LEU A 97 13.45 -17.92 22.70
N LYS A 98 13.90 -19.09 23.20
CA LYS A 98 14.96 -19.19 24.21
C LYS A 98 16.27 -18.52 23.79
N THR A 99 16.55 -18.52 22.49
CA THR A 99 17.81 -17.99 21.93
C THR A 99 17.55 -17.00 20.80
N TYR A 100 16.31 -16.56 20.62
CA TYR A 100 15.97 -15.56 19.61
C TYR A 100 16.67 -14.25 19.97
N ASN A 101 17.41 -13.67 19.03
CA ASN A 101 18.11 -12.42 19.25
C ASN A 101 17.46 -11.32 18.40
N TYR A 102 16.72 -10.43 19.05
CA TYR A 102 16.10 -9.30 18.37
C TYR A 102 17.20 -8.39 17.80
N SER A 103 17.30 -8.35 16.48
CA SER A 103 18.33 -7.59 15.75
C SER A 103 17.76 -6.83 14.55
N LEU A 104 16.44 -6.62 14.55
CA LEU A 104 15.78 -5.81 13.53
C LEU A 104 16.23 -4.35 13.64
N GLY A 105 16.36 -3.69 12.51
CA GLY A 105 16.54 -2.24 12.45
C GLY A 105 15.29 -1.48 12.89
N ALA A 106 15.26 -0.18 12.60
CA ALA A 106 14.12 0.68 12.85
C ALA A 106 13.85 1.59 11.65
N ASP A 107 12.58 1.78 11.31
CA ASP A 107 12.00 2.71 10.31
C ASP A 107 12.39 2.53 8.84
N ASP A 108 13.64 2.18 8.57
CA ASP A 108 14.23 2.07 7.24
C ASP A 108 13.66 0.89 6.43
N LEU A 109 13.83 0.99 5.10
CA LEU A 109 13.56 -0.13 4.21
C LEU A 109 14.48 -1.31 4.53
N THR A 110 13.92 -2.51 4.42
CA THR A 110 14.70 -3.75 4.37
C THR A 110 15.31 -3.92 2.96
N PRO A 111 16.37 -4.72 2.79
CA PRO A 111 16.84 -5.08 1.44
C PRO A 111 15.76 -5.70 0.55
N PHE A 112 14.84 -6.47 1.14
CA PHE A 112 13.67 -7.01 0.44
C PHE A 112 12.77 -5.88 -0.07
N GLY A 113 12.41 -4.92 0.78
CA GLY A 113 11.59 -3.77 0.38
C GLY A 113 12.24 -2.85 -0.65
N GLU A 114 13.57 -2.72 -0.64
CA GLU A 114 14.28 -2.04 -1.73
C GLU A 114 14.07 -2.76 -3.07
N GLN A 115 14.18 -4.09 -3.08
CA GLN A 115 14.00 -4.92 -4.27
C GLN A 115 12.54 -4.91 -4.76
N GLU A 116 11.55 -4.89 -3.86
CA GLU A 116 10.14 -4.73 -4.23
C GLU A 116 9.92 -3.47 -5.09
N LEU A 117 10.60 -2.36 -4.77
CA LEU A 117 10.45 -1.11 -5.50
C LEU A 117 11.23 -1.09 -6.80
N VAL A 118 12.41 -1.72 -6.85
CA VAL A 118 13.08 -2.00 -8.14
C VAL A 118 12.15 -2.79 -9.04
N ASN A 119 11.54 -3.87 -8.53
CA ASN A 119 10.59 -4.70 -9.26
C ASN A 119 9.37 -3.88 -9.74
N SER A 120 8.82 -3.02 -8.88
CA SER A 120 7.72 -2.12 -9.24
C SER A 120 8.09 -1.15 -10.36
N GLY A 121 9.31 -0.59 -10.35
CA GLY A 121 9.84 0.26 -11.41
C GLY A 121 10.00 -0.46 -12.75
N ILE A 122 10.50 -1.70 -12.72
CA ILE A 122 10.59 -2.57 -13.91
C ILE A 122 9.19 -2.81 -14.49
N LYS A 123 8.24 -3.22 -13.63
CA LYS A 123 6.87 -3.55 -14.06
C LYS A 123 6.13 -2.34 -14.64
N PHE A 124 6.26 -1.16 -14.02
CA PHE A 124 5.67 0.07 -14.54
C PHE A 124 6.25 0.44 -15.91
N TYR A 125 7.57 0.33 -16.08
CA TYR A 125 8.21 0.57 -17.37
C TYR A 125 7.64 -0.35 -18.46
N GLN A 126 7.57 -1.66 -18.19
CA GLN A 126 7.11 -2.67 -19.13
C GLN A 126 5.63 -2.51 -19.49
N ARG A 127 4.77 -2.30 -18.49
CA ARG A 127 3.32 -2.12 -18.68
C ARG A 127 3.00 -0.96 -19.62
N TYR A 128 3.76 0.13 -19.51
CA TYR A 128 3.53 1.37 -20.28
C TYR A 128 4.63 1.65 -21.31
N GLU A 129 5.32 0.62 -21.84
CA GLU A 129 6.49 0.74 -22.76
C GLU A 129 6.28 1.78 -23.87
N SER A 130 5.10 1.76 -24.49
CA SER A 130 4.77 2.67 -25.60
C SER A 130 4.91 4.17 -25.26
N LEU A 131 4.79 4.53 -23.97
CA LEU A 131 4.99 5.87 -23.42
C LEU A 131 6.36 6.00 -22.72
N THR A 132 6.74 5.03 -21.90
CA THR A 132 7.94 5.10 -21.03
C THR A 132 9.25 5.08 -21.82
N ARG A 133 9.24 4.52 -23.04
CA ARG A 133 10.39 4.51 -23.95
C ARG A 133 10.89 5.90 -24.34
N ASN A 134 10.03 6.93 -24.34
CA ASN A 134 10.38 8.29 -24.76
C ASN A 134 9.83 9.40 -23.84
N ILE A 135 9.14 9.06 -22.76
CA ILE A 135 8.66 10.03 -21.76
C ILE A 135 9.37 9.76 -20.43
N ILE A 136 9.80 10.84 -19.77
CA ILE A 136 10.35 10.81 -18.41
C ILE A 136 9.20 11.14 -17.45
N PRO A 137 8.87 10.27 -16.49
CA PRO A 137 7.83 10.57 -15.51
C PRO A 137 8.19 11.79 -14.66
N PHE A 138 7.19 12.59 -14.30
CA PHE A 138 7.31 13.57 -13.22
C PHE A 138 7.08 12.88 -11.87
N ILE A 139 7.98 13.06 -10.91
CA ILE A 139 7.98 12.25 -9.69
C ILE A 139 7.94 13.10 -8.42
N ARG A 140 7.02 12.76 -7.50
CA ARG A 140 6.99 13.33 -6.15
C ARG A 140 7.10 12.26 -5.08
N SER A 141 7.57 12.64 -3.90
CA SER A 141 7.65 11.78 -2.73
C SER A 141 7.22 12.56 -1.50
N SER A 142 6.48 11.91 -0.60
CA SER A 142 6.32 12.39 0.77
C SER A 142 7.69 12.40 1.49
N GLY A 143 7.83 13.26 2.49
CA GLY A 143 9.08 13.69 3.12
C GLY A 143 9.71 12.68 4.09
N SER A 144 9.31 11.41 4.05
CA SER A 144 9.87 10.34 4.86
C SER A 144 11.05 9.63 4.17
N SER A 145 12.11 9.32 4.93
CA SER A 145 13.32 8.63 4.41
C SER A 145 13.01 7.35 3.64
N ARG A 146 12.13 6.48 4.18
CA ARG A 146 11.72 5.22 3.53
C ARG A 146 10.93 5.43 2.25
N VAL A 147 10.15 6.52 2.16
CA VAL A 147 9.34 6.86 0.97
C VAL A 147 10.25 7.42 -0.13
N ILE A 148 11.20 8.30 0.24
CA ILE A 148 12.20 8.84 -0.68
C ILE A 148 13.12 7.72 -1.21
N ALA A 149 13.58 6.82 -0.34
CA ALA A 149 14.39 5.67 -0.73
C ALA A 149 13.62 4.75 -1.69
N SER A 150 12.33 4.53 -1.43
CA SER A 150 11.44 3.76 -2.30
C SER A 150 11.32 4.38 -3.69
N GLY A 151 11.12 5.70 -3.77
CA GLY A 151 11.10 6.42 -5.05
C GLY A 151 12.40 6.26 -5.83
N LYS A 152 13.55 6.31 -5.16
CA LYS A 152 14.87 6.09 -5.81
C LYS A 152 15.02 4.65 -6.34
N LYS A 153 14.58 3.64 -5.59
CA LYS A 153 14.64 2.23 -6.01
C LYS A 153 13.69 1.94 -7.17
N PHE A 154 12.50 2.55 -7.17
CA PHE A 154 11.62 2.51 -8.34
C PHE A 154 12.27 3.12 -9.58
N ILE A 155 12.92 4.28 -9.45
CA ILE A 155 13.66 4.92 -10.56
C ILE A 155 14.78 4.01 -11.05
N GLU A 156 15.49 3.31 -10.16
CA GLU A 156 16.53 2.34 -10.51
C GLU A 156 15.98 1.20 -11.39
N GLY A 157 14.87 0.59 -10.99
CA GLY A 157 14.18 -0.45 -11.77
C GLY A 157 13.65 0.05 -13.12
N PHE A 158 13.05 1.23 -13.12
CA PHE A 158 12.56 1.89 -14.34
C PHE A 158 13.70 2.15 -15.33
N GLN A 159 14.77 2.81 -14.86
CA GLN A 159 15.89 3.22 -15.71
C GLN A 159 16.69 2.02 -16.22
N SER A 160 16.92 1.01 -15.37
CA SER A 160 17.63 -0.21 -15.77
C SER A 160 16.87 -0.99 -16.86
N THR A 161 15.54 -0.95 -16.85
CA THR A 161 14.70 -1.53 -17.91
C THR A 161 14.75 -0.69 -19.18
N LYS A 162 14.65 0.63 -19.05
CA LYS A 162 14.75 1.57 -20.17
C LYS A 162 16.06 1.46 -20.95
N LEU A 163 17.18 1.28 -20.24
CA LEU A 163 18.50 1.11 -20.87
C LEU A 163 18.63 -0.18 -21.69
N LYS A 164 17.79 -1.18 -21.43
CA LYS A 164 17.77 -2.46 -22.14
C LYS A 164 16.76 -2.49 -23.29
N ASP A 165 15.86 -1.50 -23.38
CA ASP A 165 14.87 -1.41 -24.44
C ASP A 165 15.49 -0.81 -25.72
N PRO A 166 15.59 -1.56 -26.84
CA PRO A 166 16.11 -1.04 -28.09
C PRO A 166 15.21 0.02 -28.75
N ARG A 167 13.97 0.18 -28.29
CA ARG A 167 13.01 1.19 -28.77
C ARG A 167 13.05 2.48 -27.95
N ALA A 168 13.78 2.50 -26.83
CA ALA A 168 13.91 3.68 -25.99
C ALA A 168 14.68 4.79 -26.72
N GLN A 169 14.22 6.02 -26.54
CA GLN A 169 14.90 7.19 -27.09
C GLN A 169 16.26 7.36 -26.40
N PRO A 170 17.39 7.34 -27.14
CA PRO A 170 18.71 7.48 -26.54
C PRO A 170 18.94 8.92 -26.03
N GLY A 171 19.80 9.06 -25.01
CA GLY A 171 20.25 10.37 -24.52
C GLY A 171 19.24 11.14 -23.68
N GLN A 172 18.11 10.54 -23.28
CA GLN A 172 17.20 11.15 -22.30
C GLN A 172 17.81 11.16 -20.90
N SER A 173 17.54 12.22 -20.13
CA SER A 173 17.92 12.27 -18.71
C SER A 173 17.19 11.19 -17.91
N SER A 174 17.85 10.67 -16.88
CA SER A 174 17.19 9.78 -15.91
C SER A 174 16.05 10.53 -15.18
N PRO A 175 14.95 9.85 -14.84
CA PRO A 175 13.99 10.39 -13.90
C PRO A 175 14.66 10.70 -12.55
N LYS A 176 14.10 11.64 -11.81
CA LYS A 176 14.51 12.00 -10.45
C LYS A 176 13.26 12.32 -9.63
N ILE A 177 13.37 12.33 -8.31
CA ILE A 177 12.32 12.90 -7.46
C ILE A 177 12.38 14.42 -7.63
N ASP A 178 11.38 14.99 -8.29
CA ASP A 178 11.29 16.41 -8.62
C ASP A 178 10.82 17.24 -7.43
N VAL A 179 9.92 16.68 -6.60
CA VAL A 179 9.38 17.33 -5.40
C VAL A 179 9.41 16.36 -4.22
N VAL A 180 9.96 16.82 -3.10
CA VAL A 180 9.79 16.18 -1.79
C VAL A 180 8.85 17.05 -0.98
N ILE A 181 7.68 16.53 -0.64
CA ILE A 181 6.65 17.25 0.12
C ILE A 181 6.91 17.01 1.61
N SER A 182 7.01 18.07 2.41
CA SER A 182 7.32 17.94 3.84
C SER A 182 6.20 17.23 4.61
N GLU A 183 6.57 16.41 5.60
CA GLU A 183 5.67 15.78 6.58
C GLU A 183 5.65 16.55 7.92
N ALA A 184 6.15 17.77 7.95
CA ALA A 184 5.97 18.63 9.12
C ALA A 184 4.47 18.86 9.37
N SER A 185 4.05 18.95 10.63
CA SER A 185 2.64 19.08 11.02
C SER A 185 1.90 20.31 10.47
N SER A 186 2.63 21.32 9.98
CA SER A 186 2.07 22.52 9.32
C SER A 186 2.12 22.46 7.80
N SER A 187 2.60 21.36 7.24
CA SER A 187 2.77 21.19 5.79
C SER A 187 1.48 20.68 5.16
N ASN A 188 0.99 21.41 4.17
CA ASN A 188 -0.03 20.89 3.26
C ASN A 188 0.61 19.83 2.37
N ASN A 189 0.24 18.57 2.62
CA ASN A 189 0.77 17.40 1.92
C ASN A 189 -0.37 16.50 1.44
N THR A 190 -0.64 16.48 0.14
CA THR A 190 -1.67 15.62 -0.46
C THR A 190 -1.33 14.14 -0.39
N LEU A 191 -0.06 13.78 -0.18
CA LEU A 191 0.39 12.40 -0.10
C LEU A 191 0.23 11.81 1.30
N ASP A 192 0.21 12.64 2.33
CA ASP A 192 0.04 12.23 3.73
C ASP A 192 -0.38 13.46 4.56
N PRO A 193 -1.66 13.87 4.50
CA PRO A 193 -2.12 15.05 5.21
C PRO A 193 -2.03 14.85 6.73
N GLY A 194 -1.54 15.86 7.44
CA GLY A 194 -1.50 15.89 8.92
C GLY A 194 -2.02 17.22 9.49
N THR A 195 -2.78 17.97 8.70
CA THR A 195 -3.27 19.32 9.05
C THR A 195 -4.75 19.34 9.44
N CYS A 196 -5.47 18.23 9.34
CA CYS A 196 -6.86 18.11 9.75
C CYS A 196 -6.96 17.75 11.24
N THR A 197 -7.01 18.75 12.12
CA THR A 197 -6.87 18.55 13.58
C THR A 197 -7.87 17.57 14.17
N VAL A 198 -9.17 17.70 13.87
CA VAL A 198 -10.21 16.78 14.38
C VAL A 198 -9.98 15.33 13.94
N PHE A 199 -9.41 15.12 12.75
CA PHE A 199 -9.06 13.80 12.26
C PHE A 199 -7.83 13.22 12.98
N GLU A 200 -6.78 14.02 13.18
CA GLU A 200 -5.57 13.59 13.89
C GLU A 200 -5.84 13.21 15.36
N ASP A 201 -6.86 13.80 15.97
CA ASP A 201 -7.30 13.50 17.35
C ASP A 201 -8.33 12.33 17.42
N SER A 202 -8.66 11.67 16.31
CA SER A 202 -9.68 10.61 16.27
C SER A 202 -9.22 9.29 16.91
N GLU A 203 -9.89 8.84 17.96
CA GLU A 203 -9.66 7.55 18.64
C GLU A 203 -10.53 6.38 18.12
N LEU A 204 -11.25 6.58 17.00
CA LEU A 204 -12.20 5.58 16.48
C LEU A 204 -11.52 4.25 16.12
N ALA A 205 -10.37 4.31 15.46
CA ALA A 205 -9.62 3.11 15.07
C ALA A 205 -9.16 2.30 16.29
N ASP A 206 -8.68 2.98 17.34
CA ASP A 206 -8.24 2.34 18.58
C ASP A 206 -9.41 1.67 19.31
N THR A 207 -10.58 2.32 19.32
CA THR A 207 -11.81 1.74 19.89
C THR A 207 -12.23 0.47 19.14
N VAL A 208 -12.19 0.49 17.80
CA VAL A 208 -12.53 -0.67 16.96
C VAL A 208 -11.50 -1.79 17.12
N GLU A 209 -10.21 -1.45 17.16
CA GLU A 209 -9.13 -2.40 17.42
C GLU A 209 -9.32 -3.11 18.76
N ALA A 210 -9.54 -2.37 19.85
CA ALA A 210 -9.76 -2.93 21.17
C ALA A 210 -10.98 -3.87 21.23
N ASN A 211 -12.10 -3.45 20.61
CA ASN A 211 -13.31 -4.25 20.57
C ASN A 211 -13.14 -5.55 19.78
N PHE A 212 -12.47 -5.51 18.63
CA PHE A 212 -12.29 -6.69 17.78
C PHE A 212 -11.22 -7.63 18.34
N THR A 213 -10.09 -7.11 18.84
CA THR A 213 -9.06 -7.95 19.50
C THR A 213 -9.64 -8.73 20.67
N ALA A 214 -10.55 -8.14 21.45
CA ALA A 214 -11.22 -8.82 22.54
C ALA A 214 -12.06 -10.05 22.12
N THR A 215 -12.39 -10.22 20.84
CA THR A 215 -13.18 -11.38 20.37
C THR A 215 -12.34 -12.62 20.07
N PHE A 216 -11.03 -12.48 19.83
CA PHE A 216 -10.19 -13.61 19.41
C PHE A 216 -8.85 -13.73 20.14
N VAL A 217 -8.25 -12.61 20.56
CA VAL A 217 -6.94 -12.58 21.21
C VAL A 217 -6.91 -13.26 22.59
N PRO A 218 -7.95 -13.17 23.45
CA PRO A 218 -7.90 -13.80 24.78
C PRO A 218 -7.62 -15.30 24.75
N SER A 219 -8.14 -16.03 23.76
CA SER A 219 -7.88 -17.47 23.59
C SER A 219 -6.44 -17.75 23.17
N ILE A 220 -5.85 -16.89 22.33
CA ILE A 220 -4.44 -16.97 21.94
C ILE A 220 -3.56 -16.70 23.17
N ARG A 221 -3.85 -15.62 23.90
CA ARG A 221 -3.14 -15.24 25.12
C ARG A 221 -3.11 -16.39 26.13
N GLN A 222 -4.26 -16.99 26.41
CA GLN A 222 -4.36 -18.12 27.32
C GLN A 222 -3.51 -19.32 26.86
N ARG A 223 -3.47 -19.61 25.56
CA ARG A 223 -2.61 -20.68 25.01
C ARG A 223 -1.13 -20.35 25.20
N LEU A 224 -0.71 -19.13 24.86
CA LEU A 224 0.69 -18.69 24.98
C LEU A 224 1.17 -18.72 26.45
N GLU A 225 0.36 -18.22 27.40
CA GLU A 225 0.68 -18.25 28.83
C GLU A 225 0.77 -19.68 29.40
N ASN A 226 -0.08 -20.59 28.92
CA ASN A 226 -0.03 -22.00 29.30
C ASN A 226 1.26 -22.68 28.78
N ASP A 227 1.61 -22.43 27.52
CA ASP A 227 2.77 -23.06 26.87
C ASP A 227 4.11 -22.46 27.34
N LEU A 228 4.14 -21.17 27.69
CA LEU A 228 5.29 -20.42 28.20
C LEU A 228 5.13 -20.16 29.72
N SER A 229 5.10 -21.24 30.50
CA SER A 229 4.89 -21.18 31.95
C SER A 229 5.81 -20.17 32.64
N GLY A 230 5.22 -19.18 33.32
CA GLY A 230 5.91 -18.07 33.99
C GLY A 230 5.74 -16.71 33.31
N VAL A 231 5.27 -16.70 32.06
CA VAL A 231 4.96 -15.47 31.31
C VAL A 231 3.52 -15.03 31.59
N SER A 232 3.31 -13.71 31.67
CA SER A 232 2.00 -13.06 31.62
C SER A 232 2.00 -12.12 30.43
N LEU A 233 0.94 -12.13 29.62
CA LEU A 233 0.83 -11.27 28.44
C LEU A 233 -0.41 -10.39 28.54
N THR A 234 -0.41 -9.27 27.84
CA THR A 234 -1.60 -8.50 27.49
C THR A 234 -2.09 -8.89 26.09
N ASP A 235 -3.35 -8.60 25.77
CA ASP A 235 -3.88 -8.85 24.42
C ASP A 235 -3.09 -8.06 23.36
N THR A 236 -2.69 -6.83 23.68
CA THR A 236 -1.80 -6.02 22.84
C THR A 236 -0.46 -6.71 22.57
N GLU A 237 0.17 -7.31 23.57
CA GLU A 237 1.45 -8.02 23.39
C GLU A 237 1.32 -9.30 22.57
N VAL A 238 0.16 -9.96 22.61
CA VAL A 238 -0.12 -11.07 21.67
C VAL A 238 -0.10 -10.55 20.23
N THR A 239 -0.73 -9.41 19.95
CA THR A 239 -0.67 -8.83 18.60
C THR A 239 0.74 -8.42 18.19
N TYR A 240 1.61 -8.04 19.15
CA TYR A 240 3.02 -7.76 18.85
C TYR A 240 3.78 -9.02 18.42
N LEU A 241 3.50 -10.18 19.03
CA LEU A 241 4.06 -11.45 18.60
C LEU A 241 3.54 -11.86 17.21
N MET A 242 2.31 -11.49 16.85
CA MET A 242 1.79 -11.65 15.48
C MET A 242 2.49 -10.69 14.50
N ASP A 243 2.69 -9.42 14.86
CA ASP A 243 3.43 -8.45 14.04
C ASP A 243 4.84 -8.97 13.70
N MET A 244 5.52 -9.58 14.67
CA MET A 244 6.87 -10.13 14.51
C MET A 244 6.97 -11.19 13.41
N CYS A 245 5.90 -11.96 13.13
CA CYS A 245 5.89 -12.91 12.03
C CYS A 245 6.19 -12.25 10.68
N SER A 246 5.54 -11.14 10.35
CA SER A 246 5.83 -10.42 9.11
C SER A 246 7.23 -9.81 9.15
N PHE A 247 7.52 -8.99 10.18
CA PHE A 247 8.76 -8.23 10.24
C PHE A 247 10.01 -9.11 10.23
N ASP A 248 10.01 -10.21 10.98
CA ASP A 248 11.13 -11.16 11.03
C ASP A 248 11.26 -11.97 9.73
N THR A 249 10.15 -12.25 9.02
CA THR A 249 10.22 -12.93 7.72
C THR A 249 10.91 -12.04 6.70
N ILE A 250 10.42 -10.81 6.52
CA ILE A 250 10.85 -9.89 5.44
C ILE A 250 12.21 -9.23 5.70
N SER A 251 12.71 -9.25 6.93
CA SER A 251 14.01 -8.67 7.28
C SER A 251 15.21 -9.60 7.04
N THR A 252 14.97 -10.88 6.76
CA THR A 252 16.05 -11.88 6.63
C THR A 252 16.47 -12.10 5.18
N ASN A 253 17.71 -12.57 4.99
CA ASN A 253 18.17 -13.02 3.67
C ASN A 253 17.54 -14.34 3.21
N THR A 254 16.64 -14.92 4.02
CA THR A 254 15.92 -16.17 3.73
C THR A 254 14.46 -15.94 3.34
N VAL A 255 14.05 -14.71 3.05
CA VAL A 255 12.65 -14.30 2.75
C VAL A 255 11.94 -15.20 1.72
N ASP A 256 12.64 -15.73 0.70
CA ASP A 256 12.05 -16.64 -0.30
C ASP A 256 11.97 -18.12 0.11
N THR A 257 12.58 -18.48 1.25
CA THR A 257 12.85 -19.88 1.61
C THR A 257 12.43 -20.26 3.02
N LYS A 258 12.26 -19.29 3.92
CA LYS A 258 11.86 -19.52 5.31
C LYS A 258 10.88 -18.46 5.77
N LEU A 259 9.78 -18.94 6.32
CA LEU A 259 8.85 -18.15 7.11
C LEU A 259 9.39 -17.99 8.53
N SER A 260 9.16 -16.84 9.16
CA SER A 260 9.57 -16.61 10.55
C SER A 260 8.96 -17.67 11.49
N PRO A 261 9.72 -18.16 12.49
CA PRO A 261 9.18 -19.08 13.49
C PRO A 261 8.07 -18.47 14.35
N PHE A 262 7.97 -17.13 14.44
CA PHE A 262 6.82 -16.47 15.08
C PHE A 262 5.49 -16.82 14.38
N CYS A 263 5.53 -17.11 13.09
CA CYS A 263 4.32 -17.39 12.32
C CYS A 263 3.61 -18.68 12.75
N ASP A 264 4.38 -19.70 13.14
CA ASP A 264 3.88 -21.03 13.55
C ASP A 264 3.30 -21.02 14.98
N LEU A 265 3.49 -19.93 15.72
CA LEU A 265 2.86 -19.74 17.02
C LEU A 265 1.34 -19.59 16.90
N PHE A 266 0.87 -19.16 15.73
CA PHE A 266 -0.53 -18.85 15.44
C PHE A 266 -1.10 -19.77 14.35
N THR A 267 -2.40 -20.03 14.43
CA THR A 267 -3.10 -20.86 13.44
C THR A 267 -3.55 -20.02 12.24
N HIS A 268 -3.91 -20.67 11.14
CA HIS A 268 -4.45 -19.98 9.96
C HIS A 268 -5.73 -19.19 10.27
N GLU A 269 -6.62 -19.70 11.14
CA GLU A 269 -7.83 -18.97 11.56
C GLU A 269 -7.49 -17.71 12.36
N GLU A 270 -6.42 -17.73 13.15
CA GLU A 270 -5.93 -16.55 13.85
C GLU A 270 -5.30 -15.54 12.88
N TRP A 271 -4.62 -16.00 11.83
CA TRP A 271 -4.16 -15.14 10.74
C TRP A 271 -5.31 -14.49 9.97
N ILE A 272 -6.42 -15.21 9.73
CA ILE A 272 -7.65 -14.62 9.15
C ILE A 272 -8.18 -13.49 10.04
N ASN A 273 -8.24 -13.69 11.36
CA ASN A 273 -8.67 -12.64 12.30
C ASN A 273 -7.68 -11.47 12.33
N TYR A 274 -6.36 -11.73 12.29
CA TYR A 274 -5.34 -10.69 12.26
C TYR A 274 -5.40 -9.84 10.99
N ASP A 275 -5.59 -10.45 9.81
CA ASP A 275 -5.78 -9.74 8.55
C ASP A 275 -7.03 -8.85 8.57
N TYR A 276 -8.12 -9.39 9.12
CA TYR A 276 -9.35 -8.63 9.27
C TYR A 276 -9.20 -7.48 10.28
N LEU A 277 -8.48 -7.70 11.39
CA LEU A 277 -8.10 -6.63 12.33
C LEU A 277 -7.33 -5.51 11.61
N GLN A 278 -6.35 -5.85 10.77
CA GLN A 278 -5.63 -4.85 9.99
C GLN A 278 -6.56 -4.07 9.05
N SER A 279 -7.49 -4.76 8.40
CA SER A 279 -8.53 -4.16 7.55
C SER A 279 -9.45 -3.21 8.34
N LEU A 280 -9.85 -3.57 9.56
CA LEU A 280 -10.61 -2.70 10.45
C LEU A 280 -9.83 -1.43 10.82
N LYS A 281 -8.55 -1.56 11.20
CA LYS A 281 -7.69 -0.40 11.52
C LYS A 281 -7.63 0.59 10.37
N LYS A 282 -7.42 0.11 9.14
CA LYS A 282 -7.38 1.01 7.96
C LYS A 282 -8.76 1.57 7.61
N TYR A 283 -9.81 0.75 7.66
CA TYR A 283 -11.17 1.18 7.31
C TYR A 283 -11.71 2.26 8.26
N TYR A 284 -11.56 2.06 9.56
CA TYR A 284 -12.05 2.97 10.61
C TYR A 284 -11.04 4.03 11.03
N GLY A 285 -9.78 3.92 10.62
CA GLY A 285 -8.77 4.96 10.76
C GLY A 285 -8.76 5.96 9.62
N HIS A 286 -8.66 5.48 8.38
CA HIS A 286 -8.41 6.34 7.20
C HIS A 286 -9.44 6.15 6.08
N GLY A 287 -10.23 5.07 6.14
CA GLY A 287 -11.25 4.76 5.15
C GLY A 287 -12.62 5.32 5.49
N ALA A 288 -13.65 4.84 4.80
CA ALA A 288 -15.03 5.31 4.94
C ALA A 288 -15.68 5.01 6.31
N GLY A 289 -15.04 4.18 7.15
CA GLY A 289 -15.48 3.98 8.53
C GLY A 289 -15.16 5.17 9.44
N ASN A 290 -14.16 5.99 9.08
CA ASN A 290 -13.88 7.26 9.75
C ASN A 290 -14.63 8.41 9.06
N PRO A 291 -15.37 9.26 9.79
CA PRO A 291 -16.08 10.41 9.20
C PRO A 291 -15.19 11.33 8.35
N LEU A 292 -13.93 11.54 8.76
CA LEU A 292 -12.97 12.40 8.05
C LEU A 292 -11.90 11.61 7.28
N GLY A 293 -12.04 10.28 7.20
CA GLY A 293 -11.09 9.40 6.51
C GLY A 293 -10.97 9.69 5.01
N PRO A 294 -12.06 9.59 4.23
CA PRO A 294 -12.04 9.92 2.79
C PRO A 294 -11.69 11.39 2.53
N THR A 295 -12.05 12.29 3.46
CA THR A 295 -11.72 13.72 3.41
C THR A 295 -10.21 13.97 3.32
N GLN A 296 -9.36 13.14 3.94
CA GLN A 296 -7.91 13.31 3.80
C GLN A 296 -7.42 13.09 2.35
N GLY A 297 -8.13 12.28 1.56
CA GLY A 297 -7.73 11.97 0.18
C GLY A 297 -8.14 13.01 -0.87
N VAL A 298 -8.91 14.05 -0.50
CA VAL A 298 -9.54 14.95 -1.49
C VAL A 298 -8.55 15.86 -2.20
N GLY A 299 -7.52 16.35 -1.52
CA GLY A 299 -6.47 17.18 -2.13
C GLY A 299 -5.75 16.43 -3.26
N TYR A 300 -5.37 15.17 -3.04
CA TYR A 300 -4.77 14.33 -4.09
C TYR A 300 -5.76 14.01 -5.22
N ALA A 301 -7.04 13.78 -4.88
CA ALA A 301 -8.07 13.55 -5.91
C ALA A 301 -8.23 14.78 -6.82
N ASN A 302 -8.17 15.99 -6.26
CA ASN A 302 -8.22 17.24 -7.03
C ASN A 302 -6.95 17.47 -7.87
N GLU A 303 -5.77 17.09 -7.37
CA GLU A 303 -4.54 17.04 -8.18
C GLU A 303 -4.65 16.04 -9.34
N LEU A 304 -5.21 14.85 -9.12
CA LEU A 304 -5.45 13.87 -10.18
C LEU A 304 -6.43 14.41 -11.23
N ILE A 305 -7.51 15.07 -10.81
CA ILE A 305 -8.45 15.73 -11.73
C ILE A 305 -7.70 16.74 -12.61
N ALA A 306 -6.88 17.61 -12.00
CA ALA A 306 -6.07 18.60 -12.72
C ALA A 306 -5.16 17.98 -13.78
N ARG A 307 -4.50 16.86 -13.45
CA ARG A 307 -3.65 16.11 -14.39
C ARG A 307 -4.42 15.46 -15.53
N LEU A 308 -5.59 14.87 -15.24
CA LEU A 308 -6.45 14.24 -16.25
C LEU A 308 -7.09 15.24 -17.22
N THR A 309 -7.41 16.44 -16.73
CA THR A 309 -8.07 17.50 -17.53
C THR A 309 -7.09 18.56 -18.03
N HIS A 310 -5.80 18.44 -17.74
CA HIS A 310 -4.77 19.43 -18.06
C HIS A 310 -5.15 20.86 -17.62
N SER A 311 -5.79 20.97 -16.45
CA SER A 311 -6.33 22.22 -15.91
C SER A 311 -5.72 22.54 -14.54
N PRO A 312 -5.71 23.80 -14.09
CA PRO A 312 -5.22 24.14 -12.75
C PRO A 312 -5.91 23.34 -11.64
N VAL A 313 -5.18 23.11 -10.54
CA VAL A 313 -5.75 22.48 -9.34
C VAL A 313 -6.79 23.41 -8.72
N HIS A 314 -7.96 22.85 -8.40
CA HIS A 314 -9.02 23.52 -7.67
C HIS A 314 -9.26 22.76 -6.37
N ASP A 315 -8.61 23.20 -5.31
CA ASP A 315 -8.62 22.57 -3.99
C ASP A 315 -8.31 23.61 -2.92
N ASP A 316 -8.89 23.46 -1.73
CA ASP A 316 -8.63 24.28 -0.53
C ASP A 316 -8.53 23.38 0.71
N THR A 317 -7.91 22.19 0.53
CA THR A 317 -7.80 21.16 1.57
C THR A 317 -6.35 20.90 1.94
N SER A 318 -5.77 19.78 1.51
CA SER A 318 -4.39 19.38 1.77
C SER A 318 -3.41 19.76 0.66
N SER A 319 -3.87 20.38 -0.43
CA SER A 319 -2.98 20.89 -1.49
C SER A 319 -2.14 22.06 -1.04
N ASN A 320 -0.93 22.15 -1.60
CA ASN A 320 -0.06 23.31 -1.41
C ASN A 320 -0.12 24.18 -2.65
N HIS A 321 -0.86 25.29 -2.58
CA HIS A 321 -1.06 26.18 -3.72
C HIS A 321 0.25 26.72 -4.32
N THR A 322 1.33 26.86 -3.54
CA THR A 322 2.63 27.31 -4.06
C THR A 322 3.28 26.24 -4.93
N LEU A 323 3.17 24.96 -4.54
CA LEU A 323 3.67 23.84 -5.33
C LEU A 323 2.80 23.61 -6.58
N ASP A 324 1.48 23.67 -6.42
CA ASP A 324 0.54 23.25 -7.47
C ASP A 324 0.30 24.31 -8.54
N SER A 325 0.57 25.59 -8.24
CA SER A 325 0.47 26.68 -9.22
C SER A 325 1.74 26.87 -10.08
N ASN A 326 2.83 26.15 -9.76
CA ASN A 326 4.10 26.28 -10.47
C ASN A 326 4.36 25.06 -11.38
N PRO A 327 4.47 25.24 -12.72
CA PRO A 327 4.71 24.13 -13.66
C PRO A 327 5.99 23.31 -13.39
N THR A 328 6.95 23.85 -12.64
CA THR A 328 8.17 23.13 -12.25
C THR A 328 7.90 22.08 -11.18
N THR A 329 6.92 22.34 -10.30
CA THR A 329 6.57 21.49 -9.15
C THR A 329 5.22 20.78 -9.33
N PHE A 330 4.42 21.20 -10.31
CA PHE A 330 3.20 20.52 -10.72
C PHE A 330 2.92 20.73 -12.23
N PRO A 331 3.63 20.03 -13.12
CA PRO A 331 3.37 20.12 -14.56
C PRO A 331 2.03 19.46 -14.90
N LEU A 332 1.18 20.14 -15.67
CA LEU A 332 -0.12 19.62 -16.11
C LEU A 332 -0.08 18.76 -17.38
N ASN A 333 1.02 18.82 -18.13
CA ASN A 333 1.17 18.17 -19.44
C ASN A 333 2.23 17.06 -19.44
N SER A 334 2.72 16.63 -18.28
CA SER A 334 3.46 15.37 -18.22
C SER A 334 2.47 14.24 -18.54
N THR A 335 2.90 13.22 -19.27
CA THR A 335 2.03 12.07 -19.60
C THR A 335 2.12 10.96 -18.55
N LEU A 336 3.25 10.91 -17.84
CA LEU A 336 3.57 9.92 -16.84
C LEU A 336 3.85 10.62 -15.51
N TYR A 337 3.20 10.16 -14.44
CA TYR A 337 3.38 10.65 -13.08
C TYR A 337 3.65 9.48 -12.14
N ALA A 338 4.54 9.69 -11.16
CA ALA A 338 4.74 8.75 -10.06
C ALA A 338 4.79 9.49 -8.72
N ASP A 339 3.91 9.13 -7.80
CA ASP A 339 3.87 9.68 -6.45
C ASP A 339 4.15 8.57 -5.42
N PHE A 340 5.00 8.85 -4.43
CA PHE A 340 5.35 7.91 -3.35
C PHE A 340 4.82 8.41 -1.99
N SER A 341 4.11 7.54 -1.28
CA SER A 341 3.31 7.86 -0.08
C SER A 341 3.37 6.72 0.98
N HIS A 342 2.54 6.83 2.03
CA HIS A 342 2.30 5.83 3.08
C HIS A 342 0.96 5.12 2.85
N ASP A 343 0.74 4.02 3.56
CA ASP A 343 -0.54 3.28 3.53
C ASP A 343 -1.74 4.15 3.94
N ASN A 344 -1.60 4.96 4.99
CA ASN A 344 -2.67 5.79 5.53
C ASN A 344 -3.20 6.81 4.50
N GLY A 345 -2.33 7.64 3.94
CA GLY A 345 -2.68 8.56 2.85
C GLY A 345 -3.29 7.84 1.65
N ILE A 346 -2.71 6.69 1.23
CA ILE A 346 -3.26 5.91 0.11
C ILE A 346 -4.67 5.39 0.40
N ILE A 347 -4.95 4.88 1.60
CA ILE A 347 -6.31 4.43 1.96
C ILE A 347 -7.30 5.57 1.79
N SER A 348 -7.03 6.73 2.38
CA SER A 348 -7.90 7.91 2.25
C SER A 348 -8.12 8.31 0.79
N ILE A 349 -7.07 8.28 -0.04
CA ILE A 349 -7.15 8.56 -1.48
C ILE A 349 -8.06 7.54 -2.20
N LEU A 350 -7.90 6.25 -1.93
CA LEU A 350 -8.72 5.21 -2.56
C LEU A 350 -10.22 5.42 -2.28
N PHE A 351 -10.56 5.81 -1.05
CA PHE A 351 -11.95 6.12 -0.68
C PHE A 351 -12.43 7.47 -1.24
N ALA A 352 -11.59 8.52 -1.27
CA ALA A 352 -11.92 9.80 -1.89
C ALA A 352 -12.23 9.70 -3.39
N LEU A 353 -11.58 8.75 -4.07
CA LEU A 353 -11.82 8.41 -5.47
C LEU A 353 -13.08 7.53 -5.67
N GLY A 354 -13.76 7.14 -4.59
CA GLY A 354 -14.97 6.34 -4.62
C GLY A 354 -14.76 4.88 -5.01
N LEU A 355 -13.52 4.37 -4.99
CA LEU A 355 -13.18 3.06 -5.54
C LEU A 355 -13.79 1.89 -4.75
N TYR A 356 -14.13 2.12 -3.49
CA TYR A 356 -14.73 1.14 -2.59
C TYR A 356 -16.15 1.55 -2.13
N ASN A 357 -16.88 2.31 -2.95
CA ASN A 357 -18.26 2.70 -2.62
C ASN A 357 -19.26 1.51 -2.62
N GLY A 358 -18.88 0.37 -3.19
CA GLY A 358 -19.63 -0.89 -3.08
C GLY A 358 -19.42 -1.62 -1.75
N THR A 359 -18.37 -1.26 -1.00
CA THR A 359 -18.04 -1.86 0.30
C THR A 359 -18.95 -1.29 1.40
N LYS A 360 -19.73 -2.15 2.06
CA LYS A 360 -20.50 -1.77 3.25
C LYS A 360 -19.57 -1.53 4.45
N PRO A 361 -20.01 -0.78 5.48
CA PRO A 361 -19.28 -0.68 6.74
C PRO A 361 -18.90 -2.04 7.30
N LEU A 362 -17.61 -2.24 7.57
CA LEU A 362 -17.08 -3.53 8.01
C LEU A 362 -17.59 -3.89 9.41
N SER A 363 -17.99 -5.14 9.62
CA SER A 363 -18.41 -5.60 10.95
C SER A 363 -17.26 -5.51 11.96
N THR A 364 -17.49 -4.85 13.09
CA THR A 364 -16.49 -4.71 14.17
C THR A 364 -16.46 -5.93 15.11
N THR A 365 -17.18 -7.00 14.80
CA THR A 365 -17.35 -8.18 15.67
C THR A 365 -17.23 -9.51 14.95
N THR A 366 -17.22 -9.53 13.62
CA THR A 366 -17.21 -10.76 12.83
C THR A 366 -16.36 -10.54 11.59
N VAL A 367 -15.50 -11.50 11.28
CA VAL A 367 -14.70 -11.49 10.04
C VAL A 367 -15.63 -11.53 8.82
N GLU A 368 -15.35 -10.67 7.87
CA GLU A 368 -15.98 -10.67 6.55
C GLU A 368 -14.93 -11.04 5.50
N ASN A 369 -15.28 -11.95 4.60
CA ASN A 369 -14.38 -12.33 3.51
C ASN A 369 -14.36 -11.26 2.40
N ILE A 370 -13.39 -11.39 1.48
CA ILE A 370 -13.15 -10.40 0.42
C ILE A 370 -14.33 -10.19 -0.55
N THR A 371 -15.24 -11.17 -0.67
CA THR A 371 -16.47 -11.01 -1.47
C THR A 371 -17.49 -10.14 -0.74
N GLN A 372 -17.60 -10.28 0.59
CA GLN A 372 -18.50 -9.46 1.41
C GLN A 372 -18.04 -8.00 1.47
N THR A 373 -16.73 -7.77 1.45
CA THR A 373 -16.13 -6.42 1.48
C THR A 373 -15.90 -5.82 0.09
N ASP A 374 -16.40 -6.46 -0.98
CA ASP A 374 -16.27 -6.02 -2.38
C ASP A 374 -14.82 -5.75 -2.83
N GLY A 375 -13.88 -6.58 -2.35
CA GLY A 375 -12.46 -6.45 -2.69
C GLY A 375 -11.66 -5.51 -1.79
N PHE A 376 -12.24 -5.00 -0.70
CA PHE A 376 -11.51 -4.24 0.31
C PHE A 376 -10.90 -5.15 1.38
N SER A 377 -9.58 -5.16 1.48
CA SER A 377 -8.82 -5.56 2.67
C SER A 377 -7.49 -4.82 2.68
N SER A 378 -6.85 -4.66 3.84
CA SER A 378 -5.54 -3.97 3.90
C SER A 378 -4.48 -4.65 3.03
N ALA A 379 -4.45 -5.99 3.01
CA ALA A 379 -3.53 -6.76 2.19
C ALA A 379 -3.79 -6.60 0.68
N TRP A 380 -5.04 -6.35 0.28
CA TRP A 380 -5.42 -6.15 -1.12
C TRP A 380 -5.22 -4.71 -1.60
N THR A 381 -5.24 -3.73 -0.69
CA THR A 381 -5.15 -2.30 -1.05
C THR A 381 -3.79 -1.69 -0.77
N VAL A 382 -3.25 -1.87 0.43
CA VAL A 382 -2.02 -1.21 0.92
C VAL A 382 -0.99 -2.17 1.54
N PRO A 383 -0.67 -3.31 0.88
CA PRO A 383 0.52 -4.09 1.27
C PRO A 383 1.78 -3.23 1.15
N PHE A 384 2.92 -3.73 1.63
CA PHE A 384 4.21 -3.11 1.28
C PHE A 384 4.36 -3.04 -0.24
N ALA A 385 4.97 -1.96 -0.74
CA ALA A 385 5.12 -1.70 -2.18
C ALA A 385 3.80 -1.74 -2.98
N SER A 386 2.66 -1.46 -2.34
CA SER A 386 1.38 -1.35 -3.03
C SER A 386 1.44 -0.30 -4.13
N ARG A 387 0.69 -0.52 -5.22
CA ARG A 387 0.58 0.42 -6.32
C ARG A 387 -0.86 0.57 -6.80
N LEU A 388 -1.23 1.82 -7.04
CA LEU A 388 -2.44 2.23 -7.74
C LEU A 388 -2.03 2.77 -9.11
N TYR A 389 -2.61 2.25 -10.18
CA TYR A 389 -2.50 2.82 -11.52
C TYR A 389 -3.80 3.51 -11.92
N VAL A 390 -3.71 4.77 -12.32
CA VAL A 390 -4.79 5.49 -13.01
C VAL A 390 -4.38 5.65 -14.46
N GLU A 391 -5.11 5.01 -15.35
CA GLU A 391 -4.88 5.03 -16.80
C GLU A 391 -5.93 5.93 -17.46
N MET A 392 -5.51 6.73 -18.43
CA MET A 392 -6.42 7.27 -19.44
C MET A 392 -6.06 6.66 -20.79
N MET A 393 -7.05 6.23 -21.56
CA MET A 393 -6.84 5.58 -22.86
C MET A 393 -7.81 6.10 -23.91
N GLN A 394 -7.32 6.20 -25.14
CA GLN A 394 -8.16 6.46 -26.30
C GLN A 394 -8.45 5.14 -27.01
N CYS A 395 -9.72 4.86 -27.29
CA CYS A 395 -10.16 3.64 -27.97
C CYS A 395 -10.83 3.98 -29.31
N GLN A 396 -10.73 3.10 -30.31
CA GLN A 396 -11.31 3.36 -31.64
C GLN A 396 -12.83 3.61 -31.65
N ALA A 397 -13.56 2.96 -30.74
CA ALA A 397 -15.02 3.03 -30.67
C ALA A 397 -15.55 4.19 -29.81
N GLU A 398 -14.67 4.93 -29.13
CA GLU A 398 -15.06 6.01 -28.20
C GLU A 398 -14.29 7.29 -28.53
N GLN A 399 -15.01 8.41 -28.62
CA GLN A 399 -14.38 9.71 -28.93
C GLN A 399 -13.77 10.31 -27.67
N GLU A 400 -14.40 10.12 -26.52
CA GLU A 400 -13.88 10.61 -25.25
C GLU A 400 -12.77 9.70 -24.69
N PRO A 401 -11.75 10.26 -24.01
CA PRO A 401 -10.79 9.44 -23.30
C PRO A 401 -11.48 8.65 -22.18
N LEU A 402 -11.12 7.37 -22.03
CA LEU A 402 -11.64 6.50 -20.98
C LEU A 402 -10.63 6.38 -19.83
N VAL A 403 -11.11 6.51 -18.59
CA VAL A 403 -10.34 6.32 -17.37
C VAL A 403 -10.53 4.90 -16.86
N ARG A 404 -9.45 4.25 -16.42
CA ARG A 404 -9.46 2.95 -15.74
C ARG A 404 -8.54 3.01 -14.53
N VAL A 405 -8.91 2.29 -13.47
CA VAL A 405 -8.13 2.19 -12.25
C VAL A 405 -7.76 0.74 -11.96
N LEU A 406 -6.50 0.51 -11.59
CA LEU A 406 -6.01 -0.77 -11.12
C LEU A 406 -5.38 -0.60 -9.73
N VAL A 407 -5.79 -1.41 -8.76
CA VAL A 407 -5.19 -1.47 -7.42
C VAL A 407 -4.49 -2.82 -7.29
N ASN A 408 -3.16 -2.80 -7.15
CA ASN A 408 -2.33 -4.01 -7.07
C ASN A 408 -2.64 -5.02 -8.20
N ASP A 409 -2.80 -4.49 -9.41
CA ASP A 409 -3.17 -5.18 -10.66
C ASP A 409 -4.63 -5.65 -10.80
N ARG A 410 -5.47 -5.55 -9.75
CA ARG A 410 -6.91 -5.77 -9.88
C ARG A 410 -7.57 -4.55 -10.51
N VAL A 411 -8.32 -4.76 -11.59
CA VAL A 411 -9.18 -3.70 -12.14
C VAL A 411 -10.30 -3.43 -11.14
N VAL A 412 -10.40 -2.19 -10.66
CA VAL A 412 -11.45 -1.76 -9.73
C VAL A 412 -12.46 -0.92 -10.51
N PRO A 413 -13.70 -1.42 -10.71
CA PRO A 413 -14.73 -0.68 -11.43
C PRO A 413 -15.01 0.68 -10.78
N LEU A 414 -15.08 1.73 -11.61
CA LEU A 414 -15.31 3.09 -11.16
C LEU A 414 -16.75 3.29 -10.67
N HIS A 415 -16.92 4.08 -9.61
CA HIS A 415 -18.21 4.50 -9.08
C HIS A 415 -18.47 5.99 -9.37
N GLY A 416 -19.74 6.42 -9.25
CA GLY A 416 -20.14 7.81 -9.50
C GLY A 416 -20.22 8.19 -10.98
N CYS A 417 -19.96 7.25 -11.89
CA CYS A 417 -20.05 7.40 -13.34
C CYS A 417 -20.60 6.13 -14.01
N PRO A 418 -21.05 6.18 -15.28
CA PRO A 418 -21.57 5.00 -15.99
C PRO A 418 -20.41 4.09 -16.41
N ALA A 419 -19.96 3.23 -15.50
CA ALA A 419 -18.87 2.29 -15.77
C ALA A 419 -19.27 1.24 -16.81
N ASP A 420 -18.40 1.00 -17.80
CA ASP A 420 -18.58 -0.05 -18.79
C ASP A 420 -18.20 -1.44 -18.24
N ALA A 421 -18.40 -2.48 -19.05
CA ALA A 421 -18.08 -3.87 -18.67
C ALA A 421 -16.58 -4.13 -18.43
N LEU A 422 -15.70 -3.18 -18.79
CA LEU A 422 -14.26 -3.23 -18.54
C LEU A 422 -13.85 -2.31 -17.36
N GLY A 423 -14.83 -1.82 -16.60
CA GLY A 423 -14.63 -1.03 -15.38
C GLY A 423 -14.24 0.42 -15.65
N ARG A 424 -14.51 0.95 -16.85
CA ARG A 424 -14.03 2.27 -17.30
C ARG A 424 -15.17 3.27 -17.40
N CYS A 425 -14.84 4.55 -17.24
CA CYS A 425 -15.75 5.66 -17.53
C CYS A 425 -15.08 6.66 -18.48
N THR A 426 -15.86 7.39 -19.27
CA THR A 426 -15.36 8.61 -19.93
C THR A 426 -14.76 9.55 -18.89
N ARG A 427 -13.63 10.21 -19.20
CA ARG A 427 -12.94 11.14 -18.30
C ARG A 427 -13.90 12.16 -17.71
N ASP A 428 -14.74 12.79 -18.52
CA ASP A 428 -15.61 13.88 -18.06
C ASP A 428 -16.68 13.37 -17.09
N SER A 429 -17.26 12.20 -17.33
CA SER A 429 -18.17 11.54 -16.38
C SER A 429 -17.47 11.12 -15.09
N PHE A 430 -16.23 10.61 -15.16
CA PHE A 430 -15.45 10.25 -13.97
C PHE A 430 -15.17 11.48 -13.10
N VAL A 431 -14.65 12.56 -13.70
CA VAL A 431 -14.39 13.83 -13.00
C VAL A 431 -15.69 14.39 -12.42
N LYS A 432 -16.80 14.34 -13.17
CA LYS A 432 -18.12 14.74 -12.66
C LYS A 432 -18.56 13.90 -11.45
N GLY A 433 -18.31 12.59 -11.48
CA GLY A 433 -18.61 11.65 -10.40
C GLY A 433 -17.87 11.96 -9.09
N LEU A 434 -16.65 12.50 -9.17
CA LEU A 434 -15.84 12.94 -8.04
C LEU A 434 -16.34 14.24 -7.39
N SER A 435 -17.65 14.40 -7.25
CA SER A 435 -18.29 15.60 -6.69
C SER A 435 -17.87 15.88 -5.24
N PHE A 436 -17.75 14.84 -4.40
CA PHE A 436 -17.27 14.94 -3.02
C PHE A 436 -15.89 15.61 -2.95
N ALA A 437 -14.90 15.10 -3.70
CA ALA A 437 -13.57 15.70 -3.72
C ALA A 437 -13.59 17.13 -4.30
N ARG A 438 -14.33 17.35 -5.40
CA ARG A 438 -14.43 18.68 -6.04
C ARG A 438 -15.09 19.74 -5.17
N SER A 439 -15.89 19.35 -4.17
CA SER A 439 -16.48 20.26 -3.19
C SER A 439 -15.64 20.44 -1.92
N GLY A 440 -14.46 19.80 -1.84
CA GLY A 440 -13.58 19.84 -0.67
C GLY A 440 -13.90 18.78 0.40
N GLY A 441 -14.73 17.79 0.09
CA GLY A 441 -15.21 16.79 1.05
C GLY A 441 -15.83 17.43 2.29
N ASP A 442 -15.56 16.85 3.46
CA ASP A 442 -15.96 17.38 4.76
C ASP A 442 -14.80 18.15 5.43
N TRP A 443 -13.88 18.72 4.65
CA TRP A 443 -12.68 19.38 5.18
C TRP A 443 -12.98 20.57 6.10
N ALA A 444 -14.15 21.19 5.96
CA ALA A 444 -14.62 22.24 6.87
C ALA A 444 -14.77 21.75 8.33
N GLU A 445 -14.97 20.45 8.55
CA GLU A 445 -15.08 19.84 9.88
C GLU A 445 -13.71 19.61 10.56
N CYS A 446 -12.60 19.80 9.84
CA CYS A 446 -11.25 19.62 10.39
C CYS A 446 -10.86 20.64 11.48
N ALA A 447 -11.57 21.77 11.57
CA ALA A 447 -11.27 22.89 12.47
C ALA A 447 -12.50 23.39 13.27
N ALA A 448 -13.61 22.65 13.22
CA ALA A 448 -14.83 22.93 13.99
C ALA A 448 -14.70 22.36 15.41
#